data_AF-A0A5C0ZR45-F1
#
_entry.id   AF-A0A5C0ZR45-F1
#
_cell.length_a   1.000
_cell.length_b   1.000
_cell.length_c   1.000
_cell.angle_alpha   90.00
_cell.angle_beta   90.00
_cell.angle_gamma   90.00
#
_symmetry.space_group_name_H-M   'P 1'
#
loop_
_entity.id
_entity.type
_entity.pdbx_description
1 polymer ?
#
loop_
_entity_poly.entity_id
_entity_poly.type
_entity_poly.pdbx_seq_one_letter_code
_entity_poly.pdbx_strand_id
1 'polypeptide(L)'
;MLVTIGFIPIKSAAQVQVSINIGSQPLWGPVGYDYVDYYYLPEIESYYYVPSRQFIYLSNGSWVFSLNLPPRYRGYDLYTGYKVVMNQPRPYMYFNNHKVKYVKYKSNHSQGVIARSNNPKYYVVKGHPKYMKAGNGGKGKGNNLIKKGGGQHKGHGGHGHSK
;
A
#
# COMPACT_ATOMS: atom_id res chain seq x y z
N MET A 1 -45.53 48.75 -14.95
CA MET A 1 -44.48 48.43 -13.95
C MET A 1 -43.50 47.46 -14.61
N LEU A 2 -42.26 47.90 -14.86
CA LEU A 2 -41.20 47.08 -15.45
C LEU A 2 -40.32 46.57 -14.31
N VAL A 3 -40.24 45.24 -14.12
CA VAL A 3 -39.38 44.64 -13.10
C VAL A 3 -38.19 43.98 -13.80
N THR A 4 -37.02 44.61 -13.69
CA THR A 4 -35.75 44.06 -14.16
C THR A 4 -35.17 43.14 -13.08
N ILE A 5 -35.09 41.84 -13.36
CA ILE A 5 -34.44 40.87 -12.47
C ILE A 5 -32.94 40.87 -12.78
N GLY A 6 -32.15 41.47 -11.87
CA GLY A 6 -30.69 41.42 -11.93
C GLY A 6 -30.15 40.05 -11.49
N PHE A 7 -29.39 39.39 -12.36
CA PHE A 7 -28.65 38.18 -12.03
C PHE A 7 -27.42 38.54 -11.18
N ILE A 8 -27.38 38.11 -9.92
CA ILE A 8 -26.18 38.21 -9.08
C ILE A 8 -25.39 36.90 -9.25
N PRO A 9 -24.16 36.92 -9.80
CA PRO A 9 -23.35 35.71 -9.87
C PRO A 9 -22.83 35.36 -8.48
N ILE A 10 -23.37 34.30 -7.88
CA ILE A 10 -22.85 33.73 -6.63
C ILE A 10 -21.52 33.06 -6.97
N LYS A 11 -20.41 33.63 -6.50
CA LYS A 11 -19.09 32.99 -6.61
C LYS A 11 -19.05 31.81 -5.63
N SER A 12 -19.21 30.60 -6.14
CA SER A 12 -19.02 29.36 -5.37
C SER A 12 -17.53 29.12 -5.16
N ALA A 13 -17.06 29.20 -3.92
CA ALA A 13 -15.73 28.75 -3.54
C ALA A 13 -15.81 27.24 -3.27
N ALA A 14 -15.44 26.43 -4.27
CA ALA A 14 -15.32 24.99 -4.07
C ALA A 14 -14.12 24.70 -3.15
N GLN A 15 -14.38 24.22 -1.93
CA GLN A 15 -13.35 23.65 -1.08
C GLN A 15 -12.95 22.29 -1.64
N VAL A 16 -11.74 22.18 -2.19
CA VAL A 16 -11.21 20.90 -2.67
C VAL A 16 -10.78 20.08 -1.46
N GLN A 17 -11.61 19.13 -1.02
CA GLN A 17 -11.26 18.18 0.02
C GLN A 17 -10.38 17.07 -0.58
N VAL A 18 -9.09 17.06 -0.22
CA VAL A 18 -8.17 15.98 -0.61
C VAL A 18 -8.25 14.86 0.41
N SER A 19 -8.89 13.75 0.05
CA SER A 19 -8.97 12.55 0.88
C SER A 19 -7.71 11.69 0.69
N ILE A 20 -6.99 11.41 1.79
CA ILE A 20 -5.82 10.52 1.82
C ILE A 20 -6.10 9.31 2.73
N ASN A 21 -5.67 8.11 2.34
CA ASN A 21 -5.84 6.91 3.16
C ASN A 21 -4.64 5.96 3.18
N ILE A 22 -3.43 6.47 2.95
CA ILE A 22 -2.19 5.67 2.85
C ILE A 22 -2.07 4.67 4.02
N GLY A 23 -2.31 5.11 5.26
CA GLY A 23 -2.18 4.27 6.46
C GLY A 23 -3.18 3.11 6.58
N SER A 24 -4.30 3.14 5.85
CA SER A 24 -5.28 2.03 5.84
C SER A 24 -4.99 1.00 4.76
N GLN A 25 -4.16 1.34 3.76
CA GLN A 25 -3.77 0.44 2.69
C GLN A 25 -2.91 -0.71 3.25
N PRO A 26 -3.14 -1.96 2.81
CA PRO A 26 -2.35 -3.11 3.25
C PRO A 26 -0.92 -3.04 2.69
N LEU A 27 0.03 -3.68 3.37
CA LEU A 27 1.44 -3.74 2.94
C LEU A 27 1.62 -4.36 1.57
N TRP A 28 0.75 -5.29 1.18
CA TRP A 28 0.76 -5.89 -0.14
C TRP A 28 0.16 -4.98 -1.22
N GLY A 29 -0.47 -3.86 -0.86
CA GLY A 29 -1.04 -2.90 -1.80
C GLY A 29 0.03 -2.28 -2.73
N PRO A 30 -0.35 -1.86 -3.94
CA PRO A 30 0.58 -1.27 -4.91
C PRO A 30 1.05 0.11 -4.47
N VAL A 31 2.29 0.45 -4.82
CA VAL A 31 2.80 1.83 -4.67
C VAL A 31 2.19 2.75 -5.74
N GLY A 32 2.28 4.06 -5.51
CA GLY A 32 1.85 5.11 -6.46
C GLY A 32 0.50 5.75 -6.15
N TYR A 33 -0.22 5.32 -5.11
CA TYR A 33 -1.55 5.82 -4.77
C TYR A 33 -1.63 6.38 -3.36
N ASP A 34 -2.25 7.56 -3.22
CA ASP A 34 -2.47 8.21 -1.92
C ASP A 34 -3.87 7.91 -1.35
N TYR A 35 -4.78 7.46 -2.23
CA TYR A 35 -6.15 7.07 -1.90
C TYR A 35 -6.57 5.83 -2.68
N VAL A 36 -7.17 4.85 -1.97
CA VAL A 36 -7.73 3.63 -2.56
C VAL A 36 -9.01 3.20 -1.84
N ASP A 37 -10.09 2.99 -2.59
CA ASP A 37 -11.29 2.30 -2.08
C ASP A 37 -11.16 0.78 -2.22
N TYR A 38 -10.87 0.30 -3.43
CA TYR A 38 -10.81 -1.12 -3.74
C TYR A 38 -9.54 -1.48 -4.52
N TYR A 39 -9.08 -2.70 -4.32
CA TYR A 39 -8.24 -3.40 -5.28
C TYR A 39 -9.06 -4.43 -6.03
N TYR A 40 -8.95 -4.46 -7.35
CA TYR A 40 -9.32 -5.63 -8.14
C TYR A 40 -8.08 -6.50 -8.35
N LEU A 41 -8.22 -7.80 -8.11
CA LEU A 41 -7.19 -8.82 -8.20
C LEU A 41 -7.53 -9.69 -9.42
N PRO A 42 -6.94 -9.44 -10.60
CA PRO A 42 -7.34 -10.10 -11.84
C PRO A 42 -7.12 -11.61 -11.80
N GLU A 43 -6.01 -12.07 -11.24
CA GLU A 43 -5.62 -13.49 -11.22
C GLU A 43 -6.66 -14.38 -10.55
N ILE A 44 -7.19 -13.92 -9.41
CA ILE A 44 -8.23 -14.61 -8.63
C ILE A 44 -9.63 -14.02 -8.80
N GLU A 45 -9.79 -13.10 -9.76
CA GLU A 45 -11.07 -12.48 -10.13
C GLU A 45 -11.87 -11.94 -8.93
N SER A 46 -11.17 -11.34 -7.97
CA SER A 46 -11.72 -10.91 -6.68
C SER A 46 -11.44 -9.43 -6.43
N TYR A 47 -12.18 -8.83 -5.50
CA TYR A 47 -11.92 -7.48 -5.01
C TYR A 47 -11.49 -7.51 -3.55
N TYR A 48 -10.79 -6.47 -3.13
CA TYR A 48 -10.51 -6.20 -1.72
C TYR A 48 -10.88 -4.76 -1.42
N TYR A 49 -11.81 -4.56 -0.49
CA TYR A 49 -12.23 -3.25 -0.02
C TYR A 49 -11.32 -2.79 1.11
N VAL A 50 -10.58 -1.70 0.86
CA VAL A 50 -9.52 -1.20 1.76
C VAL A 50 -10.08 -0.66 3.08
N PRO A 51 -11.14 0.18 3.11
CA PRO A 51 -11.66 0.77 4.34
C PRO A 51 -12.05 -0.27 5.41
N SER A 52 -12.74 -1.36 5.02
CA SER A 52 -13.19 -2.39 5.97
C SER A 52 -12.37 -3.68 5.94
N ARG A 53 -11.32 -3.75 5.10
CA ARG A 53 -10.41 -4.90 4.99
C ARG A 53 -11.10 -6.21 4.64
N GLN A 54 -11.97 -6.19 3.63
CA GLN A 54 -12.77 -7.34 3.23
C GLN A 54 -12.53 -7.72 1.76
N PHE A 55 -12.38 -9.01 1.50
CA PHE A 55 -12.48 -9.57 0.18
C PHE A 55 -13.92 -9.63 -0.29
N ILE A 56 -14.11 -9.44 -1.60
CA ILE A 56 -15.39 -9.57 -2.28
C ILE A 56 -15.17 -10.46 -3.50
N TYR A 57 -15.85 -11.60 -3.55
CA TYR A 57 -15.67 -12.58 -4.63
C TYR A 57 -16.98 -13.24 -5.00
N LEU A 58 -17.05 -13.74 -6.22
CA LEU A 58 -18.22 -14.46 -6.72
C LEU A 58 -18.18 -15.93 -6.27
N SER A 59 -19.25 -16.36 -5.60
CA SER A 59 -19.47 -17.74 -5.17
C SER A 59 -20.92 -18.13 -5.48
N ASN A 60 -21.12 -19.20 -6.24
CA ASN A 60 -22.45 -19.70 -6.63
C ASN A 60 -23.37 -18.59 -7.18
N GLY A 61 -22.84 -17.74 -8.07
CA GLY A 61 -23.58 -16.64 -8.68
C GLY A 61 -23.83 -15.42 -7.78
N SER A 62 -23.42 -15.48 -6.50
CA SER A 62 -23.64 -14.40 -5.53
C SER A 62 -22.32 -13.77 -5.07
N TRP A 63 -22.35 -12.47 -4.79
CA TRP A 63 -21.22 -11.75 -4.21
C TRP A 63 -21.11 -12.04 -2.71
N VAL A 64 -19.96 -12.56 -2.30
CA VAL A 64 -19.64 -12.86 -0.90
C VAL A 64 -18.63 -11.84 -0.39
N PHE A 65 -18.88 -11.32 0.81
CA PHE A 65 -18.00 -10.40 1.54
C PHE A 65 -17.39 -11.16 2.72
N SER A 66 -16.06 -11.19 2.80
CA SER A 66 -15.35 -12.00 3.80
C SER A 66 -14.02 -11.39 4.17
N LEU A 67 -13.54 -11.64 5.39
CA LEU A 67 -12.19 -11.25 5.81
C LEU A 67 -11.11 -12.08 5.11
N ASN A 68 -11.47 -13.25 4.59
CA ASN A 68 -10.54 -14.18 3.96
C ASN A 68 -10.99 -14.53 2.55
N LEU A 69 -10.01 -14.86 1.70
CA LEU A 69 -10.27 -15.45 0.39
C LEU A 69 -10.97 -16.82 0.53
N PRO A 70 -11.73 -17.26 -0.49
CA PRO A 70 -12.35 -18.57 -0.48
C PRO A 70 -11.26 -19.66 -0.44
N PRO A 71 -11.55 -20.87 0.08
CA PRO A 71 -10.57 -21.95 0.21
C PRO A 71 -9.76 -22.24 -1.06
N ARG A 72 -10.39 -22.14 -2.24
CA ARG A 72 -9.75 -22.32 -3.55
C ARG A 72 -8.58 -21.36 -3.83
N TYR A 73 -8.51 -20.23 -3.14
CA TYR A 73 -7.47 -19.21 -3.28
C TYR A 73 -6.66 -19.00 -2.00
N ARG A 74 -6.70 -19.95 -1.07
CA ARG A 74 -5.97 -19.86 0.21
C ARG A 74 -4.44 -19.73 0.03
N GLY A 75 -3.90 -20.28 -1.06
CA GLY A 75 -2.47 -20.20 -1.38
C GLY A 75 -2.06 -18.98 -2.22
N TYR A 76 -3.00 -18.08 -2.55
CA TYR A 76 -2.68 -16.92 -3.38
C TYR A 76 -1.81 -15.92 -2.63
N ASP A 77 -0.68 -15.54 -3.22
CA ASP A 77 0.23 -14.57 -2.65
C ASP A 77 -0.15 -13.14 -3.05
N LEU A 78 -0.75 -12.42 -2.09
CA LEU A 78 -1.12 -11.02 -2.25
C LEU A 78 0.09 -10.10 -2.49
N TYR A 79 1.32 -10.49 -2.11
CA TYR A 79 2.51 -9.64 -2.27
C TYR A 79 3.11 -9.66 -3.67
N THR A 80 2.70 -10.58 -4.53
CA THR A 80 3.24 -10.76 -5.89
C THR A 80 2.18 -10.55 -6.96
N GLY A 81 0.93 -10.95 -6.71
CA GLY A 81 -0.15 -10.76 -7.67
C GLY A 81 -0.43 -9.28 -8.00
N TYR A 82 -0.89 -9.02 -9.22
CA TYR A 82 -1.22 -7.66 -9.67
C TYR A 82 -2.51 -7.12 -9.03
N LYS A 83 -2.53 -5.83 -8.69
CA LYS A 83 -3.69 -5.11 -8.15
C LYS A 83 -4.02 -3.94 -9.07
N VAL A 84 -5.29 -3.82 -9.42
CA VAL A 84 -5.82 -2.63 -10.07
C VAL A 84 -6.55 -1.79 -9.02
N VAL A 85 -6.16 -0.53 -8.86
CA VAL A 85 -6.85 0.43 -7.98
C VAL A 85 -8.19 0.82 -8.59
N MET A 86 -9.25 0.75 -7.79
CA MET A 86 -10.62 1.06 -8.19
C MET A 86 -11.25 2.02 -7.17
N ASN A 87 -11.45 3.26 -7.59
CA ASN A 87 -12.07 4.33 -6.79
C ASN A 87 -13.43 4.69 -7.40
N GLN A 88 -14.34 3.72 -7.38
CA GLN A 88 -15.72 3.87 -7.86
C GLN A 88 -16.68 3.12 -6.94
N PRO A 89 -17.95 3.54 -6.83
CA PRO A 89 -18.93 2.83 -6.02
C PRO A 89 -19.15 1.39 -6.52
N ARG A 90 -19.06 0.42 -5.61
CA ARG A 90 -19.41 -1.00 -5.83
C ARG A 90 -18.82 -1.57 -7.15
N PRO A 91 -17.48 -1.59 -7.33
CA PRO A 91 -16.84 -1.97 -8.59
C PRO A 91 -17.11 -3.43 -8.98
N TYR A 92 -17.45 -4.29 -8.03
CA TYR A 92 -17.84 -5.68 -8.25
C TYR A 92 -19.11 -5.83 -9.09
N MET A 93 -19.99 -4.81 -9.15
CA MET A 93 -21.14 -4.82 -10.06
C MET A 93 -20.75 -4.75 -11.53
N TYR A 94 -19.54 -4.27 -11.85
CA TYR A 94 -18.99 -4.17 -13.21
C TYR A 94 -18.00 -5.30 -13.53
N PHE A 95 -18.12 -6.44 -12.83
CA PHE A 95 -17.17 -7.54 -12.89
C PHE A 95 -16.86 -8.02 -14.31
N ASN A 96 -17.86 -8.23 -15.15
CA ASN A 96 -17.66 -8.71 -16.52
C ASN A 96 -16.76 -7.77 -17.33
N ASN A 97 -16.93 -6.45 -17.17
CA ASN A 97 -16.09 -5.46 -17.82
C ASN A 97 -14.66 -5.47 -17.27
N HIS A 98 -14.50 -5.53 -15.95
CA HIS A 98 -13.17 -5.57 -15.31
C HIS A 98 -12.40 -6.85 -15.68
N LYS A 99 -13.07 -7.99 -15.70
CA LYS A 99 -12.50 -9.29 -16.07
C LYS A 99 -11.86 -9.24 -17.46
N VAL A 100 -12.58 -8.71 -18.45
CA VAL A 100 -12.07 -8.57 -19.81
C VAL A 100 -10.97 -7.50 -19.88
N LYS A 101 -11.22 -6.32 -19.30
CA LYS A 101 -10.30 -5.17 -19.38
C LYS A 101 -8.92 -5.45 -18.79
N TYR A 102 -8.85 -6.25 -17.72
CA TYR A 102 -7.62 -6.46 -16.94
C TYR A 102 -7.05 -7.88 -17.06
N VAL A 103 -7.56 -8.71 -17.98
CA VAL A 103 -7.09 -10.09 -18.19
C VAL A 103 -5.57 -10.17 -18.42
N LYS A 104 -4.99 -9.19 -19.12
CA LYS A 104 -3.56 -9.11 -19.43
C LYS A 104 -2.65 -8.98 -18.20
N TYR A 105 -3.21 -8.62 -17.04
CA TYR A 105 -2.44 -8.46 -15.80
C TYR A 105 -2.44 -9.72 -14.93
N LYS A 106 -3.15 -10.79 -15.31
CA LYS A 106 -3.23 -12.04 -14.53
C LYS A 106 -1.88 -12.70 -14.27
N SER A 107 -0.88 -12.49 -15.12
CA SER A 107 0.47 -13.04 -14.99
C SER A 107 1.53 -11.96 -14.69
N ASN A 108 1.11 -10.74 -14.37
CA ASN A 108 2.04 -9.65 -14.07
C ASN A 108 2.37 -9.65 -12.58
N HIS A 109 3.62 -9.97 -12.25
CA HIS A 109 4.12 -9.98 -10.87
C HIS A 109 5.21 -8.93 -10.61
N SER A 110 5.37 -7.95 -11.50
CA SER A 110 6.41 -6.91 -11.41
C SER A 110 5.96 -5.68 -10.62
N GLN A 111 4.71 -5.65 -10.12
CA GLN A 111 4.14 -4.49 -9.45
C GLN A 111 4.79 -4.27 -8.07
N GLY A 112 5.40 -3.10 -7.87
CA GLY A 112 5.93 -2.69 -6.59
C GLY A 112 4.83 -2.58 -5.53
N VAL A 113 5.11 -3.07 -4.32
CA VAL A 113 4.19 -3.05 -3.18
C VAL A 113 4.70 -2.17 -2.06
N ILE A 114 3.78 -1.67 -1.23
CA ILE A 114 4.04 -0.80 -0.09
C ILE A 114 5.11 -1.39 0.83
N ALA A 115 5.05 -2.69 1.14
CA ALA A 115 6.00 -3.39 2.02
C ALA A 115 7.47 -3.22 1.63
N ARG A 116 7.75 -3.08 0.33
CA ARG A 116 9.11 -3.00 -0.23
C ARG A 116 9.50 -1.56 -0.60
N SER A 117 8.62 -0.59 -0.33
CA SER A 117 8.86 0.80 -0.70
C SER A 117 9.79 1.50 0.29
N ASN A 118 10.69 2.33 -0.24
CA ASN A 118 11.50 3.24 0.57
C ASN A 118 10.93 4.66 0.63
N ASN A 119 9.73 4.89 0.09
CA ASN A 119 9.12 6.21 0.13
C ASN A 119 8.56 6.50 1.54
N PRO A 120 8.98 7.59 2.20
CA PRO A 120 8.55 7.93 3.56
C PRO A 120 7.04 8.01 3.75
N LYS A 121 6.26 8.32 2.71
CA LYS A 121 4.80 8.38 2.81
C LYS A 121 4.18 7.05 3.25
N TYR A 122 4.84 5.92 2.99
CA TYR A 122 4.38 4.58 3.38
C TYR A 122 4.78 4.17 4.79
N TYR A 123 5.61 4.96 5.49
CA TYR A 123 6.06 4.61 6.85
C TYR A 123 4.92 4.72 7.87
N VAL A 124 3.78 5.30 7.50
CA VAL A 124 2.56 5.33 8.32
C VAL A 124 1.78 4.01 8.25
N VAL A 125 2.13 3.09 7.34
CA VAL A 125 1.43 1.81 7.17
C VAL A 125 1.91 0.81 8.21
N LYS A 126 1.01 0.34 9.06
CA LYS A 126 1.34 -0.61 10.14
C LYS A 126 2.01 -1.87 9.57
N GLY A 127 3.17 -2.23 10.13
CA GLY A 127 3.98 -3.39 9.74
C GLY A 127 4.97 -3.12 8.61
N HIS A 128 5.06 -1.89 8.11
CA HIS A 128 6.12 -1.50 7.17
C HIS A 128 7.50 -1.63 7.87
N PRO A 129 8.58 -2.06 7.17
CA PRO A 129 9.90 -2.21 7.80
C PRO A 129 10.44 -0.93 8.46
N LYS A 130 10.05 0.22 7.90
CA LYS A 130 10.37 1.55 8.42
C LYS A 130 9.17 2.22 9.10
N TYR A 131 8.26 1.44 9.66
CA TYR A 131 7.04 1.96 10.27
C TYR A 131 7.37 2.99 11.35
N MET A 132 6.80 4.18 11.20
CA MET A 132 6.85 5.24 12.19
C MET A 132 5.44 5.53 12.67
N LYS A 133 5.19 5.34 13.96
CA LYS A 133 3.91 5.70 14.55
C LYS A 133 3.77 7.23 14.47
N ALA A 134 2.75 7.70 13.75
CA ALA A 134 2.40 9.12 13.71
C ALA A 134 2.19 9.60 15.16
N GLY A 135 2.99 10.57 15.61
CA GLY A 135 2.86 11.18 16.93
C GLY A 135 3.98 10.90 17.94
N ASN A 136 5.03 10.15 17.61
CA ASN A 136 6.18 10.01 18.51
C ASN A 136 7.40 10.81 18.00
N GLY A 137 7.40 12.11 18.29
CA GLY A 137 8.59 12.97 18.25
C GLY A 137 9.60 12.64 19.36
N GLY A 138 9.85 11.36 19.59
CA GLY A 138 10.80 10.88 20.58
C GLY A 138 12.19 10.88 20.00
N LYS A 139 13.04 11.79 20.49
CA LYS A 139 14.51 11.80 20.36
C LYS A 139 15.09 10.38 20.24
N GLY A 140 15.36 9.94 19.01
CA GLY A 140 16.17 8.76 18.75
C GLY A 140 17.63 9.13 18.94
N LYS A 141 18.22 8.76 20.08
CA LYS A 141 19.67 8.69 20.30
C LYS A 141 20.31 8.00 19.09
N GLY A 142 21.09 8.73 18.31
CA GLY A 142 21.90 8.16 17.25
C GLY A 142 22.98 7.27 17.85
N ASN A 143 22.83 5.95 17.72
CA ASN A 143 23.96 5.05 17.85
C ASN A 143 24.81 5.18 16.60
N ASN A 144 25.78 6.08 16.65
CA ASN A 144 26.93 6.12 15.75
C ASN A 144 27.81 4.89 16.03
N LEU A 145 27.54 3.80 15.33
CA LEU A 145 28.54 2.79 14.99
C LEU A 145 28.38 2.68 13.46
N ILE A 146 29.19 3.34 12.65
CA ILE A 146 30.49 2.82 12.20
C ILE A 146 31.23 3.96 11.47
N LYS A 147 32.46 4.24 11.90
CA LYS A 147 33.60 4.78 11.15
C LYS A 147 34.80 4.53 12.08
N LYS A 148 35.97 4.06 11.68
CA LYS A 148 36.67 4.00 10.40
C LYS A 148 37.86 3.05 10.63
N GLY A 149 38.37 2.43 9.57
CA GLY A 149 39.57 1.59 9.65
C GLY A 149 40.83 2.33 10.10
N GLY A 150 41.82 1.55 10.51
CA GLY A 150 43.18 2.00 10.79
C GLY A 150 44.02 0.82 11.27
N GLY A 151 44.75 0.19 10.35
CA GLY A 151 45.81 -0.75 10.72
C GLY A 151 46.96 0.01 11.37
N GLN A 152 47.53 -0.54 12.45
CA GLN A 152 48.88 -0.22 12.85
C GLN A 152 49.47 -1.33 13.73
N HIS A 153 50.69 -1.66 13.35
CA HIS A 153 51.58 -2.67 13.90
C HIS A 153 51.94 -2.33 15.35
N LYS A 154 52.13 -3.34 16.21
CA LYS A 154 53.13 -3.33 17.27
C LYS A 154 53.52 -4.77 17.61
N GLY A 155 54.71 -5.16 17.15
CA GLY A 155 55.40 -6.34 17.64
C GLY A 155 56.18 -6.02 18.90
N HIS A 156 56.20 -6.96 19.84
CA HIS A 156 57.18 -7.19 20.92
C HIS A 156 56.97 -8.69 21.22
N GLY A 157 57.94 -9.60 21.25
CA GLY A 157 59.31 -9.58 21.73
C GLY A 157 59.41 -10.79 22.66
N GLY A 158 60.29 -11.74 22.36
CA GLY A 158 60.15 -13.15 22.76
C GLY A 158 60.60 -13.55 24.17
N HIS A 159 60.31 -14.82 24.48
CA HIS A 159 61.00 -15.73 25.40
C HIS A 159 60.46 -17.13 25.06
N GLY A 160 61.23 -18.15 24.72
CA GLY A 160 62.56 -18.52 25.18
C GLY A 160 62.44 -19.91 25.80
N HIS A 161 62.43 -20.95 24.96
CA HIS A 161 62.47 -22.35 25.39
C HIS A 161 63.91 -22.77 25.68
N SER A 162 64.14 -23.46 26.80
CA SER A 162 65.36 -24.21 27.03
C SER A 162 65.05 -25.55 27.71
N LYS A 163 65.44 -26.61 26.98
CA LYS A 163 65.72 -28.02 27.35
C LYS A 163 64.74 -28.76 28.23
#